data_AF-A0A2Z4L5S3-F1
#
_entry.id   AF-A0A2Z4L5S3-F1
#
_cell.length_a   1.000
_cell.length_b   1.000
_cell.length_c   1.000
_cell.angle_alpha   90.00
_cell.angle_beta   90.00
_cell.angle_gamma   90.00
#
_symmetry.space_group_name_H-M   'P 1'
#
loop_
_entity.id
_entity.type
_entity.pdbx_description
1 polymer ?
#
loop_
_entity_poly.entity_id
_entity_poly.type
_entity_poly.pdbx_seq_one_letter_code
_entity_poly.pdbx_strand_id
1 'polypeptide(L)'
;MNYNNPYNFTYLDKLIHGEHKELELEHDITIEEGEKEKFSEGITVDVNDIEINGNGYSIDSQGLTRIFKTTGKNITLKNITFKNGYSKDSGAAIANVGSVKIYNSNFTDNIAEVDGGAVYNDINGTMTIQDSILSNNSALTDGGAIFNWGNLTIKCSVIEENLSWEDAGAIHNGGLTHKTSTINELEHYMDIDLSNVKVLIEDTIIRHNTGNHSGGGIINWATLDIKNSTFQDNATTERGGAVNNQANGIVTITDSNLIFNKAYFTGGAINNQKNGTIIITDSKIENNTTRGYGGTISNRGLIEINKSTFHHNIAIPNGGVIYNSGQANINKSIFGYNKAHENGGAILNSGHVNINNSLFKENTANHWGDSIYNIEGKISLTDTEIMNDIANSEENLIESIHNNKGSIIIMDTQNPTINVYTRE
;
A
#
# COMPACT_ATOMS: atom_id res chain seq x y z
N MET A 1 14.75 -12.33 -43.92
CA MET A 1 13.39 -12.26 -44.53
C MET A 1 12.50 -11.70 -43.44
N ASN A 2 12.20 -10.40 -43.48
CA ASN A 2 11.20 -9.81 -42.59
C ASN A 2 9.83 -10.19 -43.15
N TYR A 3 9.23 -11.24 -42.58
CA TYR A 3 7.79 -11.39 -42.71
C TYR A 3 7.18 -10.33 -41.81
N ASN A 4 6.57 -9.29 -42.40
CA ASN A 4 5.74 -8.37 -41.63
C ASN A 4 4.68 -9.21 -40.91
N ASN A 5 4.67 -9.12 -39.58
CA ASN A 5 3.63 -9.71 -38.75
C ASN A 5 2.31 -8.99 -39.11
N PRO A 6 1.31 -9.69 -39.67
CA PRO A 6 0.05 -9.04 -40.01
C PRO A 6 -0.76 -8.66 -38.76
N TYR A 7 -0.44 -9.21 -37.59
CA TYR A 7 -1.13 -8.99 -36.31
C TYR A 7 -0.30 -8.06 -35.43
N ASN A 8 -0.19 -6.82 -35.87
CA ASN A 8 0.61 -5.78 -35.22
C ASN A 8 -0.26 -4.65 -34.65
N PHE A 9 0.33 -3.56 -34.17
CA PHE A 9 -0.45 -2.50 -33.53
C PHE A 9 -1.36 -1.78 -34.52
N THR A 10 -0.92 -1.59 -35.77
CA THR A 10 -1.76 -1.03 -36.83
C THR A 10 -2.95 -1.91 -37.16
N TYR A 11 -2.82 -3.23 -37.05
CA TYR A 11 -3.96 -4.14 -37.19
C TYR A 11 -4.97 -3.93 -36.05
N LEU A 12 -4.51 -3.95 -34.80
CA LEU A 12 -5.39 -3.79 -33.63
C LEU A 12 -6.05 -2.40 -33.58
N ASP A 13 -5.31 -1.35 -33.88
CA ASP A 13 -5.78 0.03 -34.01
C ASP A 13 -6.95 0.15 -35.01
N LYS A 14 -6.85 -0.52 -36.16
CA LYS A 14 -7.94 -0.56 -37.16
C LYS A 14 -9.18 -1.31 -36.66
N LEU A 15 -9.00 -2.37 -35.88
CA LEU A 15 -10.13 -3.10 -35.30
C LEU A 15 -10.87 -2.24 -34.27
N ILE A 16 -10.12 -1.58 -33.38
CA ILE A 16 -10.66 -0.70 -32.32
C ILE A 16 -11.48 0.44 -32.90
N HIS A 17 -10.99 1.08 -33.97
CA HIS A 17 -11.68 2.20 -34.62
C HIS A 17 -12.62 1.77 -35.76
N GLY A 18 -12.90 0.48 -35.89
CA GLY A 18 -13.89 -0.06 -36.81
C GLY A 18 -15.33 0.10 -36.31
N GLU A 19 -16.26 -0.59 -36.95
CA GLU A 19 -17.69 -0.58 -36.56
C GLU A 19 -18.00 -1.54 -35.39
N HIS A 20 -17.00 -2.26 -34.88
CA HIS A 20 -17.16 -3.28 -33.86
C HIS A 20 -17.32 -2.67 -32.46
N LYS A 21 -18.29 -3.18 -31.70
CA LYS A 21 -18.44 -2.92 -30.25
C LYS A 21 -17.90 -4.05 -29.39
N GLU A 22 -17.76 -5.23 -29.97
CA GLU A 22 -17.18 -6.41 -29.35
C GLU A 22 -16.08 -6.92 -30.28
N LEU A 23 -14.85 -7.01 -29.76
CA LEU A 23 -13.67 -7.47 -30.46
C LEU A 23 -13.13 -8.72 -29.78
N GLU A 24 -12.84 -9.73 -30.58
CA GLU A 24 -12.17 -10.94 -30.14
C GLU A 24 -10.80 -11.04 -30.80
N LEU A 25 -9.75 -11.15 -29.99
CA LEU A 25 -8.43 -11.44 -30.53
C LEU A 25 -8.36 -12.92 -30.93
N GLU A 26 -7.79 -13.16 -32.10
CA GLU A 26 -7.54 -14.50 -32.66
C GLU A 26 -6.04 -14.85 -32.66
N HIS A 27 -5.17 -13.89 -32.35
CA HIS A 27 -3.72 -14.00 -32.43
C HIS A 27 -3.06 -13.10 -31.38
N ASP A 28 -1.82 -13.42 -31.02
CA ASP A 28 -0.95 -12.48 -30.32
C ASP A 28 -0.73 -11.23 -31.17
N ILE A 29 -0.81 -10.07 -30.52
CA ILE A 29 -0.51 -8.77 -31.13
C ILE A 29 0.89 -8.36 -30.71
N THR A 30 1.73 -8.00 -31.66
CA THR A 30 3.11 -7.56 -31.38
C THR A 30 3.45 -6.36 -32.24
N ILE A 31 3.88 -5.26 -31.60
CA ILE A 31 4.33 -4.06 -32.33
C ILE A 31 5.58 -4.36 -33.16
N GLU A 32 5.69 -3.74 -34.33
CA GLU A 32 6.92 -3.78 -35.13
C GLU A 32 7.76 -2.50 -34.93
N GLU A 33 9.09 -2.57 -35.10
CA GLU A 33 9.98 -1.40 -34.98
C GLU A 33 9.53 -0.23 -35.87
N GLY A 34 8.99 -0.52 -37.06
CA GLY A 34 8.47 0.49 -37.98
C GLY A 34 7.22 1.23 -37.49
N GLU A 35 6.55 0.74 -36.44
CA GLU A 35 5.35 1.34 -35.86
C GLU A 35 5.63 2.19 -34.62
N LYS A 36 6.84 2.12 -34.08
CA LYS A 36 7.25 2.80 -32.84
C LYS A 36 6.96 4.30 -32.84
N GLU A 37 7.26 4.98 -33.95
CA GLU A 37 6.99 6.42 -34.07
C GLU A 37 5.50 6.73 -34.13
N LYS A 38 4.70 5.86 -34.77
CA LYS A 38 3.24 6.03 -34.90
C LYS A 38 2.53 5.83 -33.57
N PHE A 39 2.94 4.83 -32.79
CA PHE A 39 2.31 4.47 -31.52
C PHE A 39 3.18 4.84 -30.32
N SER A 40 3.94 5.93 -30.39
CA SER A 40 4.82 6.36 -29.29
C SER A 40 4.07 6.52 -27.96
N GLU A 41 2.80 6.90 -28.02
CA GLU A 41 1.88 7.03 -26.89
C GLU A 41 0.97 5.81 -26.65
N GLY A 42 1.17 4.73 -27.41
CA GLY A 42 0.30 3.57 -27.49
C GLY A 42 -0.88 3.74 -28.46
N ILE A 43 -1.62 2.66 -28.67
CA ILE A 43 -2.88 2.70 -29.43
C ILE A 43 -3.88 3.52 -28.60
N THR A 44 -4.41 4.58 -29.20
CA THR A 44 -5.43 5.40 -28.54
C THR A 44 -6.76 4.67 -28.62
N VAL A 45 -7.43 4.47 -27.48
CA VAL A 45 -8.78 3.90 -27.39
C VAL A 45 -9.72 5.02 -26.97
N ASP A 46 -10.21 5.77 -27.95
CA ASP A 46 -11.11 6.92 -27.77
C ASP A 46 -12.58 6.59 -28.04
N VAL A 47 -12.85 5.35 -28.48
CA VAL A 47 -14.19 4.82 -28.70
C VAL A 47 -14.89 4.49 -27.38
N ASN A 48 -16.20 4.74 -27.33
CA ASN A 48 -17.05 4.37 -26.19
C ASN A 48 -17.72 3.01 -26.39
N ASP A 49 -18.04 2.37 -25.27
CA ASP A 49 -18.83 1.13 -25.19
C ASP A 49 -18.23 -0.01 -26.01
N ILE A 50 -16.92 -0.21 -25.86
CA ILE A 50 -16.18 -1.28 -26.54
C ILE A 50 -15.76 -2.36 -25.55
N GLU A 51 -15.91 -3.62 -25.96
CA GLU A 51 -15.33 -4.77 -25.30
C GLU A 51 -14.23 -5.36 -26.18
N ILE A 52 -13.03 -5.55 -25.61
CA ILE A 52 -11.90 -6.24 -26.22
C ILE A 52 -11.62 -7.49 -25.38
N ASN A 53 -11.95 -8.64 -25.96
CA ASN A 53 -11.67 -9.95 -25.41
C ASN A 53 -10.38 -10.50 -26.04
N GLY A 54 -9.34 -10.66 -25.24
CA GLY A 54 -8.07 -11.22 -25.68
C GLY A 54 -8.09 -12.71 -25.95
N ASN A 55 -9.11 -13.46 -25.52
CA ASN A 55 -9.16 -14.92 -25.64
C ASN A 55 -7.88 -15.64 -25.13
N GLY A 56 -7.14 -15.02 -24.21
CA GLY A 56 -5.87 -15.51 -23.68
C GLY A 56 -4.63 -15.07 -24.47
N TYR A 57 -4.79 -14.36 -25.59
CA TYR A 57 -3.68 -13.81 -26.38
C TYR A 57 -3.05 -12.59 -25.70
N SER A 58 -1.80 -12.33 -26.07
CA SER A 58 -1.00 -11.22 -25.56
C SER A 58 -1.01 -10.01 -26.50
N ILE A 59 -0.81 -8.83 -25.92
CA ILE A 59 -0.46 -7.60 -26.61
C ILE A 59 0.92 -7.22 -26.09
N ASP A 60 1.93 -7.38 -26.95
CA ASP A 60 3.35 -7.23 -26.64
C ASP A 60 3.92 -5.98 -27.30
N SER A 61 4.40 -5.03 -26.48
CA SER A 61 5.04 -3.81 -26.98
C SER A 61 6.56 -3.95 -27.19
N GLN A 62 7.15 -5.10 -26.85
CA GLN A 62 8.58 -5.41 -27.00
C GLN A 62 9.54 -4.34 -26.43
N GLY A 63 9.10 -3.57 -25.44
CA GLY A 63 9.85 -2.45 -24.87
C GLY A 63 9.94 -1.22 -25.78
N LEU A 64 9.12 -1.12 -26.82
CA LEU A 64 9.19 -0.04 -27.81
C LEU A 64 8.30 1.16 -27.45
N THR A 65 7.07 0.92 -26.99
CA THR A 65 6.08 1.98 -26.70
C THR A 65 5.12 1.60 -25.57
N ARG A 66 4.25 2.55 -25.18
CA ARG A 66 3.05 2.22 -24.39
C ARG A 66 2.14 1.27 -25.19
N ILE A 67 1.35 0.43 -24.53
CA ILE A 67 0.34 -0.40 -25.22
C ILE A 67 -0.92 0.43 -25.53
N PHE A 68 -1.64 0.92 -24.52
CA PHE A 68 -2.88 1.66 -24.68
C PHE A 68 -2.88 3.02 -23.98
N LYS A 69 -3.46 4.02 -24.67
CA LYS A 69 -3.92 5.27 -24.07
C LYS A 69 -5.44 5.35 -24.19
N THR A 70 -6.15 5.34 -23.08
CA THR A 70 -7.61 5.22 -23.05
C THR A 70 -8.25 6.55 -22.67
N THR A 71 -9.15 7.04 -23.51
CA THR A 71 -9.95 8.26 -23.29
C THR A 71 -11.45 8.01 -23.46
N GLY A 72 -11.82 6.90 -24.09
CA GLY A 72 -13.20 6.44 -24.21
C GLY A 72 -13.80 6.02 -22.87
N LYS A 73 -15.13 5.88 -22.87
CA LYS A 73 -15.93 5.50 -21.71
C LYS A 73 -16.47 4.08 -21.89
N ASN A 74 -16.63 3.39 -20.76
CA ASN A 74 -17.15 2.02 -20.72
C ASN A 74 -16.35 1.06 -21.62
N ILE A 75 -15.02 1.16 -21.56
CA ILE A 75 -14.10 0.23 -22.21
C ILE A 75 -13.98 -1.01 -21.31
N THR A 76 -14.18 -2.20 -21.87
CA THR A 76 -13.96 -3.47 -21.18
C THR A 76 -12.82 -4.22 -21.85
N LEU A 77 -11.77 -4.54 -21.09
CA LEU A 77 -10.62 -5.33 -21.52
C LEU A 77 -10.66 -6.64 -20.74
N LYS A 78 -10.66 -7.80 -21.41
CA LYS A 78 -10.71 -9.08 -20.69
C LYS A 78 -9.89 -10.18 -21.34
N ASN A 79 -9.34 -11.09 -20.54
CA ASN A 79 -8.56 -12.23 -21.01
C ASN A 79 -7.34 -11.84 -21.86
N ILE A 80 -6.64 -10.75 -21.49
CA ILE A 80 -5.48 -10.23 -22.23
C ILE A 80 -4.22 -10.31 -21.37
N THR A 81 -3.09 -10.65 -21.98
CA THR A 81 -1.77 -10.40 -21.37
C THR A 81 -1.12 -9.16 -21.96
N PHE A 82 -1.04 -8.08 -21.20
CA PHE A 82 -0.33 -6.84 -21.53
C PHE A 82 1.13 -6.98 -21.09
N LYS A 83 2.07 -7.02 -22.04
CA LYS A 83 3.47 -7.26 -21.70
C LYS A 83 4.49 -6.39 -22.42
N ASN A 84 5.62 -6.19 -21.75
CA ASN A 84 6.76 -5.43 -22.24
C ASN A 84 6.38 -4.02 -22.72
N GLY A 85 5.38 -3.39 -22.12
CA GLY A 85 5.09 -1.97 -22.33
C GLY A 85 6.28 -1.12 -21.89
N TYR A 86 6.61 -0.09 -22.65
CA TYR A 86 7.62 0.90 -22.25
C TYR A 86 7.13 2.32 -22.48
N SER A 87 7.15 3.15 -21.45
CA SER A 87 6.76 4.56 -21.54
C SER A 87 7.84 5.44 -20.95
N LYS A 88 8.20 6.52 -21.67
CA LYS A 88 9.05 7.60 -21.12
C LYS A 88 8.31 8.51 -20.14
N ASP A 89 7.00 8.34 -20.08
CA ASP A 89 6.08 8.95 -19.13
C ASP A 89 5.45 7.82 -18.29
N SER A 90 4.26 8.04 -17.74
CA SER A 90 3.56 7.12 -16.87
C SER A 90 2.72 6.07 -17.63
N GLY A 91 2.45 4.93 -16.99
CA GLY A 91 1.54 3.89 -17.47
C GLY A 91 2.00 3.20 -18.75
N ALA A 92 2.95 2.26 -18.66
CA ALA A 92 3.55 1.66 -19.85
C ALA A 92 2.66 0.60 -20.54
N ALA A 93 1.78 -0.07 -19.81
CA ALA A 93 0.72 -0.85 -20.43
C ALA A 93 -0.48 0.05 -20.74
N ILE A 94 -1.04 0.72 -19.73
CA ILE A 94 -2.26 1.51 -19.88
C ILE A 94 -2.10 2.86 -19.20
N ALA A 95 -2.30 3.93 -19.96
CA ALA A 95 -2.62 5.25 -19.43
C ALA A 95 -4.12 5.51 -19.60
N ASN A 96 -4.84 5.76 -18.50
CA ASN A 96 -6.29 5.92 -18.50
C ASN A 96 -6.73 7.31 -18.06
N VAL A 97 -7.44 8.00 -18.95
CA VAL A 97 -8.20 9.24 -18.69
C VAL A 97 -9.71 8.99 -18.75
N GLY A 98 -10.12 7.85 -19.32
CA GLY A 98 -11.50 7.44 -19.50
C GLY A 98 -12.03 6.49 -18.42
N SER A 99 -12.91 5.57 -18.81
CA SER A 99 -13.49 4.58 -17.90
C SER A 99 -13.21 3.17 -18.41
N VAL A 100 -12.37 2.43 -17.70
CA VAL A 100 -11.87 1.11 -18.11
C VAL A 100 -12.20 0.05 -17.05
N LYS A 101 -12.69 -1.10 -17.49
CA LYS A 101 -12.84 -2.31 -16.68
C LYS A 101 -11.93 -3.39 -17.24
N ILE A 102 -11.11 -3.99 -16.39
CA ILE A 102 -10.17 -5.05 -16.73
C ILE A 102 -10.56 -6.31 -15.98
N TYR A 103 -10.73 -7.42 -16.72
CA TYR A 103 -11.13 -8.71 -16.17
C TYR A 103 -10.18 -9.82 -16.60
N ASN A 104 -9.80 -10.71 -15.67
CA ASN A 104 -9.03 -11.91 -15.98
C ASN A 104 -7.82 -11.64 -16.89
N SER A 105 -7.03 -10.61 -16.57
CA SER A 105 -5.94 -10.13 -17.44
C SER A 105 -4.64 -10.00 -16.67
N ASN A 106 -3.52 -10.07 -17.39
CA ASN A 106 -2.19 -10.03 -16.81
C ASN A 106 -1.41 -8.82 -17.31
N PHE A 107 -0.68 -8.16 -16.42
CA PHE A 107 0.26 -7.08 -16.73
C PHE A 107 1.64 -7.53 -16.29
N THR A 108 2.53 -7.81 -17.24
CA THR A 108 3.87 -8.33 -16.94
C THR A 108 4.97 -7.52 -17.62
N ASP A 109 6.04 -7.26 -16.89
CA ASP A 109 7.28 -6.68 -17.42
C ASP A 109 7.07 -5.31 -18.08
N ASN A 110 6.13 -4.50 -17.57
CA ASN A 110 5.88 -3.16 -18.08
C ASN A 110 6.73 -2.14 -17.30
N ILE A 111 7.38 -1.22 -18.03
CA ILE A 111 8.36 -0.28 -17.49
C ILE A 111 7.99 1.16 -17.86
N ALA A 112 7.74 1.99 -16.85
CA ALA A 112 7.54 3.43 -17.00
C ALA A 112 8.75 4.22 -16.44
N GLU A 113 9.20 5.25 -17.16
CA GLU A 113 10.26 6.16 -16.67
C GLU A 113 9.75 7.22 -15.69
N VAL A 114 8.44 7.30 -15.48
CA VAL A 114 7.82 8.15 -14.46
C VAL A 114 7.00 7.24 -13.55
N ASP A 115 5.67 7.32 -13.58
CA ASP A 115 4.82 6.65 -12.61
C ASP A 115 4.05 5.45 -13.20
N GLY A 116 3.64 4.51 -12.35
CA GLY A 116 2.71 3.46 -12.75
C GLY A 116 3.30 2.53 -13.79
N GLY A 117 4.21 1.63 -13.38
CA GLY A 117 4.98 0.80 -14.32
C GLY A 117 4.11 0.07 -15.34
N ALA A 118 2.99 -0.49 -14.91
CA ALA A 118 1.95 -0.98 -15.81
C ALA A 118 0.89 0.08 -16.11
N VAL A 119 0.31 0.66 -15.06
CA VAL A 119 -0.93 1.42 -15.16
C VAL A 119 -0.77 2.79 -14.56
N TYR A 120 -1.20 3.78 -15.32
CA TYR A 120 -1.44 5.13 -14.83
C TYR A 120 -2.92 5.47 -15.00
N ASN A 121 -3.60 5.82 -13.91
CA ASN A 121 -4.99 6.24 -13.90
C ASN A 121 -5.08 7.73 -13.53
N ASP A 122 -5.38 8.58 -14.51
CA ASP A 122 -5.52 10.02 -14.38
C ASP A 122 -6.61 10.42 -13.38
N ILE A 123 -6.61 11.69 -12.94
CA ILE A 123 -7.62 12.25 -12.03
C ILE A 123 -9.06 12.09 -12.53
N ASN A 124 -9.27 12.11 -13.85
CA ASN A 124 -10.57 11.87 -14.47
C ASN A 124 -10.85 10.39 -14.77
N GLY A 125 -9.84 9.56 -14.61
CA GLY A 125 -9.87 8.13 -14.89
C GLY A 125 -10.69 7.35 -13.85
N THR A 126 -11.51 6.44 -14.33
CA THR A 126 -12.12 5.39 -13.50
C THR A 126 -11.65 4.03 -13.97
N MET A 127 -11.07 3.25 -13.06
CA MET A 127 -10.56 1.93 -13.37
C MET A 127 -11.09 0.86 -12.41
N THR A 128 -11.51 -0.27 -12.96
CA THR A 128 -11.74 -1.52 -12.20
C THR A 128 -10.79 -2.58 -12.72
N ILE A 129 -10.05 -3.22 -11.83
CA ILE A 129 -9.21 -4.39 -12.11
C ILE A 129 -9.76 -5.55 -11.30
N GLN A 130 -10.14 -6.63 -11.98
CA GLN A 130 -10.72 -7.79 -11.32
C GLN A 130 -10.16 -9.09 -11.87
N ASP A 131 -9.96 -10.07 -11.00
CA ASP A 131 -9.48 -11.41 -11.34
C ASP A 131 -8.14 -11.39 -12.11
N SER A 132 -7.30 -10.38 -11.85
CA SER A 132 -6.16 -10.04 -12.70
C SER A 132 -4.85 -10.11 -11.94
N ILE A 133 -3.73 -10.20 -12.67
CA ILE A 133 -2.38 -10.25 -12.10
C ILE A 133 -1.56 -9.08 -12.62
N LEU A 134 -0.93 -8.32 -11.72
CA LEU A 134 0.06 -7.30 -12.06
C LEU A 134 1.41 -7.73 -11.47
N SER A 135 2.28 -8.25 -12.32
CA SER A 135 3.56 -8.83 -11.92
C SER A 135 4.76 -8.19 -12.60
N ASN A 136 5.88 -8.03 -11.88
CA ASN A 136 7.16 -7.61 -12.48
C ASN A 136 7.10 -6.27 -13.25
N ASN A 137 6.24 -5.34 -12.82
CA ASN A 137 6.19 -4.01 -13.42
C ASN A 137 7.09 -3.04 -12.64
N SER A 138 7.66 -2.06 -13.34
CA SER A 138 8.62 -1.13 -12.76
C SER A 138 8.32 0.33 -13.14
N ALA A 139 8.41 1.22 -12.15
CA ALA A 139 8.38 2.67 -12.32
C ALA A 139 9.69 3.28 -11.80
N LEU A 140 10.23 4.31 -12.47
CA LEU A 140 11.39 5.04 -11.97
C LEU A 140 11.04 6.05 -10.87
N THR A 141 9.77 6.47 -10.79
CA THR A 141 9.28 7.27 -9.67
C THR A 141 8.33 6.42 -8.85
N ASP A 142 7.02 6.60 -8.98
CA ASP A 142 6.06 6.07 -8.01
C ASP A 142 5.12 5.01 -8.59
N GLY A 143 4.71 4.06 -7.75
CA GLY A 143 3.72 3.04 -8.13
C GLY A 143 4.28 2.04 -9.12
N GLY A 144 5.11 1.10 -8.65
CA GLY A 144 5.76 0.11 -9.50
C GLY A 144 4.80 -0.65 -10.40
N ALA A 145 3.58 -0.95 -9.93
CA ALA A 145 2.50 -1.46 -10.77
C ALA A 145 1.56 -0.34 -11.25
N ILE A 146 0.98 0.39 -10.29
CA ILE A 146 -0.14 1.30 -10.52
C ILE A 146 0.16 2.64 -9.89
N PHE A 147 -0.03 3.70 -10.66
CA PHE A 147 -0.18 5.04 -10.13
C PHE A 147 -1.60 5.54 -10.39
N ASN A 148 -2.26 6.04 -9.35
CA ASN A 148 -3.66 6.41 -9.38
C ASN A 148 -3.89 7.83 -8.86
N TRP A 149 -4.41 8.71 -9.70
CA TRP A 149 -5.03 9.97 -9.32
C TRP A 149 -6.56 9.90 -9.30
N GLY A 150 -7.18 9.05 -10.13
CA GLY A 150 -8.63 8.92 -10.22
C GLY A 150 -9.26 7.88 -9.30
N ASN A 151 -10.38 7.30 -9.71
CA ASN A 151 -11.04 6.22 -8.96
C ASN A 151 -10.52 4.85 -9.37
N LEU A 152 -10.18 4.02 -8.39
CA LEU A 152 -9.64 2.68 -8.62
C LEU A 152 -10.33 1.64 -7.74
N THR A 153 -10.76 0.54 -8.34
CA THR A 153 -11.27 -0.63 -7.62
C THR A 153 -10.47 -1.85 -8.05
N ILE A 154 -9.91 -2.58 -7.09
CA ILE A 154 -9.18 -3.82 -7.31
C ILE A 154 -9.86 -4.94 -6.54
N LYS A 155 -10.19 -6.02 -7.24
CA LYS A 155 -10.92 -7.16 -6.67
C LYS A 155 -10.31 -8.49 -7.09
N CYS A 156 -10.25 -9.46 -6.18
CA CYS A 156 -9.88 -10.84 -6.51
C CYS A 156 -8.55 -10.95 -7.31
N SER A 157 -7.62 -10.02 -7.07
CA SER A 157 -6.44 -9.84 -7.92
C SER A 157 -5.15 -10.11 -7.16
N VAL A 158 -4.05 -10.21 -7.90
CA VAL A 158 -2.70 -10.34 -7.32
C VAL A 158 -1.82 -9.23 -7.87
N ILE A 159 -1.15 -8.50 -6.99
CA ILE A 159 -0.16 -7.47 -7.36
C ILE A 159 1.16 -7.87 -6.72
N GLU A 160 2.11 -8.31 -7.54
CA GLU A 160 3.33 -8.93 -7.04
C GLU A 160 4.61 -8.56 -7.76
N GLU A 161 5.72 -8.61 -7.03
CA GLU A 161 7.07 -8.43 -7.61
C GLU A 161 7.24 -7.10 -8.36
N ASN A 162 6.46 -6.07 -8.00
CA ASN A 162 6.57 -4.76 -8.63
C ASN A 162 7.59 -3.88 -7.90
N LEU A 163 8.25 -3.03 -8.67
CA LEU A 163 9.37 -2.21 -8.21
C LEU A 163 9.13 -0.73 -8.50
N SER A 164 9.25 0.10 -7.48
CA SER A 164 9.42 1.54 -7.63
C SER A 164 10.81 1.95 -7.16
N TRP A 165 11.43 2.87 -7.90
CA TRP A 165 12.73 3.45 -7.53
C TRP A 165 12.61 4.64 -6.56
N GLU A 166 11.40 5.15 -6.33
CA GLU A 166 11.06 6.12 -5.30
C GLU A 166 10.00 5.51 -4.36
N ASP A 167 8.73 5.93 -4.39
CA ASP A 167 7.68 5.46 -3.47
C ASP A 167 6.70 4.45 -4.10
N ALA A 168 6.00 3.68 -3.26
CA ALA A 168 4.99 2.70 -3.67
C ALA A 168 5.49 1.60 -4.61
N GLY A 169 5.98 0.49 -4.04
CA GLY A 169 6.36 -0.68 -4.84
C GLY A 169 5.20 -1.24 -5.67
N ALA A 170 3.97 -1.23 -5.13
CA ALA A 170 2.79 -1.68 -5.86
C ALA A 170 1.93 -0.51 -6.35
N ILE A 171 1.30 0.23 -5.44
CA ILE A 171 0.27 1.22 -5.76
C ILE A 171 0.58 2.57 -5.13
N HIS A 172 0.67 3.60 -5.96
CA HIS A 172 0.62 4.98 -5.50
C HIS A 172 -0.81 5.52 -5.61
N ASN A 173 -1.45 5.82 -4.48
CA ASN A 173 -2.82 6.34 -4.45
C ASN A 173 -2.91 7.81 -4.04
N GLY A 174 -3.36 8.63 -4.98
CA GLY A 174 -3.55 10.07 -4.83
C GLY A 174 -2.23 10.79 -4.62
N GLY A 175 -2.30 12.09 -4.35
CA GLY A 175 -1.14 12.89 -3.94
C GLY A 175 -0.64 13.82 -5.02
N LEU A 176 -0.23 15.00 -4.55
CA LEU A 176 0.50 15.99 -5.32
C LEU A 176 1.98 15.64 -5.21
N THR A 177 2.46 14.67 -5.98
CA THR A 177 3.91 14.52 -6.14
C THR A 177 4.39 15.64 -7.05
N HIS A 178 4.78 16.74 -6.41
CA HIS A 178 5.67 17.76 -6.94
C HIS A 178 6.95 17.08 -7.43
N LYS A 179 6.98 16.68 -8.71
CA LYS A 179 8.15 16.56 -9.60
C LYS A 179 7.77 15.81 -10.88
N THR A 180 6.95 16.41 -11.73
CA THR A 180 7.06 16.10 -13.16
C THR A 180 8.36 16.72 -13.67
N SER A 181 9.41 15.92 -13.84
CA SER A 181 10.42 16.24 -14.84
C SER A 181 9.73 16.14 -16.20
N THR A 182 9.55 17.31 -16.82
CA THR A 182 9.05 17.53 -18.18
C THR A 182 7.61 17.11 -18.47
N ILE A 183 6.66 18.00 -18.19
CA ILE A 183 5.71 18.60 -19.16
C ILE A 183 5.25 19.93 -18.54
N ASN A 184 5.12 20.97 -19.36
CA ASN A 184 4.87 22.36 -18.98
C ASN A 184 3.46 22.63 -18.40
N GLU A 185 2.98 21.85 -17.43
CA GLU A 185 1.71 22.08 -16.70
C GLU A 185 1.92 22.32 -15.20
N LEU A 186 3.02 22.99 -14.84
CA LEU A 186 3.40 23.31 -13.45
C LEU A 186 2.54 24.38 -12.75
N GLU A 187 1.32 24.67 -13.19
CA GLU A 187 0.48 25.72 -12.58
C GLU A 187 -0.91 25.28 -12.08
N HIS A 188 -1.30 24.00 -12.12
CA HIS A 188 -2.70 23.64 -11.84
C HIS A 188 -3.02 22.55 -10.81
N TYR A 189 -2.09 22.20 -9.94
CA TYR A 189 -2.34 21.11 -8.98
C TYR A 189 -2.19 21.48 -7.51
N MET A 190 -2.09 22.76 -7.12
CA MET A 190 -2.06 23.11 -5.69
C MET A 190 -3.43 23.07 -4.97
N ASP A 191 -4.50 22.61 -5.63
CA ASP A 191 -5.85 22.58 -5.05
C ASP A 191 -6.73 21.44 -5.62
N ILE A 192 -6.15 20.24 -5.84
CA ILE A 192 -6.97 19.08 -6.20
C ILE A 192 -7.69 18.59 -4.96
N ASP A 193 -9.02 18.70 -4.95
CA ASP A 193 -9.88 18.05 -3.98
C ASP A 193 -9.86 16.52 -4.18
N LEU A 194 -9.01 15.84 -3.40
CA LEU A 194 -8.91 14.37 -3.38
C LEU A 194 -10.03 13.70 -2.55
N SER A 195 -11.01 14.45 -2.03
CA SER A 195 -12.10 13.87 -1.22
C SER A 195 -12.96 12.85 -1.99
N ASN A 196 -12.98 12.96 -3.32
CA ASN A 196 -13.73 12.05 -4.20
C ASN A 196 -12.90 10.87 -4.70
N VAL A 197 -11.58 10.87 -4.49
CA VAL A 197 -10.69 9.76 -4.89
C VAL A 197 -10.85 8.63 -3.89
N LYS A 198 -11.49 7.54 -4.34
CA LYS A 198 -11.68 6.33 -3.56
C LYS A 198 -10.94 5.17 -4.20
N VAL A 199 -10.09 4.54 -3.40
CA VAL A 199 -9.49 3.26 -3.75
C VAL A 199 -10.08 2.17 -2.88
N LEU A 200 -10.64 1.16 -3.53
CA LEU A 200 -11.12 -0.06 -2.89
C LEU A 200 -10.23 -1.22 -3.30
N ILE A 201 -9.68 -1.93 -2.31
CA ILE A 201 -8.95 -3.18 -2.48
C ILE A 201 -9.71 -4.25 -1.70
N GLU A 202 -10.22 -5.25 -2.41
CA GLU A 202 -11.05 -6.31 -1.84
C GLU A 202 -10.59 -7.67 -2.36
N ASP A 203 -10.54 -8.69 -1.49
CA ASP A 203 -10.19 -10.06 -1.87
C ASP A 203 -8.85 -10.17 -2.63
N THR A 204 -7.89 -9.28 -2.34
CA THR A 204 -6.69 -9.09 -3.16
C THR A 204 -5.43 -9.42 -2.38
N ILE A 205 -4.43 -9.94 -3.08
CA ILE A 205 -3.09 -10.21 -2.53
C ILE A 205 -2.10 -9.18 -3.10
N ILE A 206 -1.42 -8.45 -2.21
CA ILE A 206 -0.33 -7.53 -2.57
C ILE A 206 0.94 -8.06 -1.92
N ARG A 207 1.86 -8.61 -2.72
CA ARG A 207 3.04 -9.28 -2.17
C ARG A 207 4.35 -9.05 -2.90
N HIS A 208 5.46 -9.14 -2.17
CA HIS A 208 6.81 -9.03 -2.77
C HIS A 208 7.05 -7.73 -3.55
N ASN A 209 6.30 -6.67 -3.25
CA ASN A 209 6.51 -5.38 -3.89
C ASN A 209 7.56 -4.58 -3.12
N THR A 210 8.38 -3.84 -3.85
CA THR A 210 9.49 -3.07 -3.29
C THR A 210 9.41 -1.62 -3.72
N GLY A 211 9.26 -0.70 -2.76
CA GLY A 211 9.43 0.73 -2.97
C GLY A 211 10.76 1.18 -2.38
N ASN A 212 11.63 1.82 -3.14
CA ASN A 212 12.98 2.13 -2.68
C ASN A 212 13.01 3.20 -1.58
N HIS A 213 12.01 4.06 -1.45
CA HIS A 213 11.88 5.05 -0.38
C HIS A 213 10.77 4.69 0.61
N SER A 214 9.50 4.88 0.29
CA SER A 214 8.39 4.57 1.20
C SER A 214 7.24 3.81 0.52
N GLY A 215 6.45 3.08 1.30
CA GLY A 215 5.31 2.31 0.80
C GLY A 215 5.76 1.09 0.02
N GLY A 216 6.22 0.03 0.69
CA GLY A 216 6.62 -1.19 -0.03
C GLY A 216 5.48 -1.76 -0.87
N GLY A 217 4.28 -1.84 -0.29
CA GLY A 217 3.04 -2.10 -1.01
C GLY A 217 2.42 -0.81 -1.54
N ILE A 218 1.90 0.02 -0.64
CA ILE A 218 1.07 1.18 -0.99
C ILE A 218 1.57 2.43 -0.28
N ILE A 219 1.55 3.55 -1.01
CA ILE A 219 1.51 4.89 -0.42
C ILE A 219 0.13 5.50 -0.69
N ASN A 220 -0.45 6.12 0.33
CA ASN A 220 -1.81 6.65 0.28
C ASN A 220 -1.87 8.11 0.71
N TRP A 221 -2.38 8.96 -0.17
CA TRP A 221 -2.65 10.38 0.07
C TRP A 221 -4.15 10.71 0.14
N ALA A 222 -5.02 9.77 -0.26
CA ALA A 222 -6.46 9.96 -0.35
C ALA A 222 -7.20 8.96 0.57
N THR A 223 -8.40 8.53 0.18
CA THR A 223 -9.14 7.48 0.89
C THR A 223 -8.82 6.11 0.30
N LEU A 224 -8.44 5.17 1.17
CA LEU A 224 -8.14 3.78 0.83
C LEU A 224 -8.90 2.82 1.77
N ASP A 225 -9.75 2.00 1.19
CA ASP A 225 -10.45 0.92 1.88
C ASP A 225 -9.87 -0.43 1.47
N ILE A 226 -9.33 -1.17 2.45
CA ILE A 226 -8.76 -2.52 2.30
C ILE A 226 -9.67 -3.52 3.04
N LYS A 227 -10.17 -4.52 2.31
CA LYS A 227 -11.10 -5.53 2.83
C LYS A 227 -10.69 -6.94 2.43
N ASN A 228 -10.76 -7.88 3.37
CA ASN A 228 -10.48 -9.30 3.12
C ASN A 228 -9.22 -9.54 2.26
N SER A 229 -8.16 -8.78 2.50
CA SER A 229 -6.99 -8.73 1.64
C SER A 229 -5.72 -9.07 2.41
N THR A 230 -4.70 -9.52 1.68
CA THR A 230 -3.41 -9.91 2.28
C THR A 230 -2.28 -9.08 1.69
N PHE A 231 -1.52 -8.44 2.58
CA PHE A 231 -0.31 -7.69 2.27
C PHE A 231 0.87 -8.46 2.83
N GLN A 232 1.66 -9.06 1.96
CA GLN A 232 2.70 -10.00 2.37
C GLN A 232 4.07 -9.66 1.81
N ASP A 233 5.11 -9.71 2.63
CA ASP A 233 6.51 -9.60 2.15
C ASP A 233 6.78 -8.33 1.32
N ASN A 234 6.04 -7.25 1.57
CA ASN A 234 6.31 -5.96 0.92
C ASN A 234 7.40 -5.21 1.68
N ALA A 235 8.32 -4.59 0.95
CA ALA A 235 9.56 -4.06 1.50
C ALA A 235 9.85 -2.63 1.06
N THR A 236 10.46 -1.86 1.96
CA THR A 236 10.92 -0.50 1.65
C THR A 236 12.12 -0.08 2.50
N THR A 237 12.91 0.90 2.03
CA THR A 237 14.10 1.37 2.76
C THR A 237 13.79 2.49 3.75
N GLU A 238 12.63 3.14 3.68
CA GLU A 238 12.21 4.13 4.66
C GLU A 238 10.96 3.70 5.42
N ARG A 239 9.74 3.97 4.91
CA ARG A 239 8.53 3.96 5.75
C ARG A 239 7.38 3.15 5.19
N GLY A 240 6.71 2.37 6.03
CA GLY A 240 5.47 1.68 5.66
C GLY A 240 5.71 0.52 4.70
N GLY A 241 6.13 -0.64 5.21
CA GLY A 241 6.41 -1.80 4.34
C GLY A 241 5.18 -2.28 3.59
N ALA A 242 4.02 -2.37 4.25
CA ALA A 242 2.75 -2.62 3.58
C ALA A 242 2.09 -1.32 3.12
N VAL A 243 1.88 -0.38 4.06
CA VAL A 243 1.12 0.85 3.82
C VAL A 243 1.83 2.04 4.44
N ASN A 244 2.06 3.07 3.64
CA ASN A 244 2.48 4.39 4.09
C ASN A 244 1.36 5.41 3.86
N ASN A 245 0.64 5.75 4.94
CA ASN A 245 -0.42 6.76 4.91
C ASN A 245 0.15 8.16 5.14
N GLN A 246 -0.05 9.03 4.16
CA GLN A 246 0.44 10.40 4.14
C GLN A 246 -0.48 11.34 4.91
N ALA A 247 -0.08 12.61 5.02
CA ALA A 247 -0.87 13.61 5.73
C ALA A 247 -2.28 13.73 5.13
N ASN A 248 -3.30 13.72 5.99
CA ASN A 248 -4.73 13.73 5.64
C ASN A 248 -5.24 12.50 4.88
N GLY A 249 -4.39 11.52 4.57
CA GLY A 249 -4.82 10.24 4.03
C GLY A 249 -5.64 9.46 5.05
N ILE A 250 -6.64 8.73 4.58
CA ILE A 250 -7.52 7.88 5.38
C ILE A 250 -7.38 6.44 4.88
N VAL A 251 -6.99 5.53 5.77
CA VAL A 251 -6.91 4.11 5.48
C VAL A 251 -7.84 3.34 6.41
N THR A 252 -8.74 2.55 5.84
CA THR A 252 -9.56 1.58 6.56
C THR A 252 -9.08 0.18 6.21
N ILE A 253 -8.74 -0.64 7.21
CA ILE A 253 -8.32 -2.04 7.05
C ILE A 253 -9.32 -2.91 7.80
N THR A 254 -10.04 -3.78 7.09
CA THR A 254 -11.07 -4.67 7.66
C THR A 254 -10.84 -6.11 7.23
N ASP A 255 -10.95 -7.06 8.15
CA ASP A 255 -10.83 -8.50 7.89
C ASP A 255 -9.56 -8.88 7.09
N SER A 256 -8.45 -8.16 7.31
CA SER A 256 -7.27 -8.24 6.44
C SER A 256 -6.01 -8.65 7.19
N ASN A 257 -5.01 -9.13 6.45
CA ASN A 257 -3.76 -9.62 7.01
C ASN A 257 -2.56 -8.82 6.47
N LEU A 258 -1.75 -8.25 7.35
CA LEU A 258 -0.46 -7.63 7.00
C LEU A 258 0.66 -8.50 7.59
N ILE A 259 1.35 -9.27 6.75
CA ILE A 259 2.28 -10.32 7.18
C ILE A 259 3.68 -10.09 6.59
N PHE A 260 4.74 -10.25 7.39
CA PHE A 260 6.13 -10.20 6.92
C PHE A 260 6.55 -8.93 6.18
N ASN A 261 5.82 -7.83 6.36
CA ASN A 261 6.18 -6.56 5.72
C ASN A 261 7.33 -5.89 6.48
N LYS A 262 8.17 -5.20 5.72
CA LYS A 262 9.42 -4.66 6.22
C LYS A 262 9.66 -3.22 5.78
N ALA A 263 10.06 -2.40 6.73
CA ALA A 263 10.59 -1.07 6.50
C ALA A 263 11.91 -0.89 7.23
N TYR A 264 12.91 -0.27 6.60
CA TYR A 264 14.19 -0.08 7.25
C TYR A 264 14.20 1.11 8.22
N PHE A 265 13.41 2.18 7.98
CA PHE A 265 13.38 3.34 8.87
C PHE A 265 12.23 3.27 9.90
N THR A 266 10.96 3.34 9.52
CA THR A 266 9.82 3.33 10.47
C THR A 266 8.58 2.60 9.93
N GLY A 267 7.78 1.94 10.77
CA GLY A 267 6.49 1.41 10.33
C GLY A 267 6.62 0.20 9.40
N GLY A 268 7.18 -0.89 9.91
CA GLY A 268 7.46 -2.12 9.16
C GLY A 268 6.27 -2.65 8.39
N ALA A 269 5.09 -2.62 9.00
CA ALA A 269 3.82 -2.81 8.32
C ALA A 269 3.25 -1.47 7.86
N ILE A 270 3.04 -0.56 8.82
CA ILE A 270 2.23 0.64 8.61
C ILE A 270 2.99 1.87 9.10
N ASN A 271 3.01 2.92 8.29
CA ASN A 271 3.37 4.26 8.75
C ASN A 271 2.17 5.19 8.58
N ASN A 272 1.81 5.93 9.64
CA ASN A 272 0.77 6.96 9.63
C ASN A 272 1.39 8.32 9.92
N GLN A 273 1.35 9.22 8.94
CA GLN A 273 1.87 10.56 9.10
C GLN A 273 0.95 11.47 9.92
N LYS A 274 1.46 12.66 10.24
CA LYS A 274 0.71 13.68 10.98
C LYS A 274 -0.57 14.02 10.22
N ASN A 275 -1.69 14.08 10.93
CA ASN A 275 -3.05 14.27 10.40
C ASN A 275 -3.59 13.11 9.52
N GLY A 276 -2.82 12.05 9.31
CA GLY A 276 -3.33 10.82 8.71
C GLY A 276 -4.23 10.05 9.68
N THR A 277 -5.20 9.32 9.16
CA THR A 277 -6.09 8.46 9.94
C THR A 277 -5.99 7.02 9.46
N ILE A 278 -5.80 6.10 10.40
CA ILE A 278 -5.85 4.66 10.13
C ILE A 278 -6.88 4.00 11.05
N ILE A 279 -7.77 3.22 10.47
CA ILE A 279 -8.77 2.43 11.18
C ILE A 279 -8.51 0.96 10.86
N ILE A 280 -8.28 0.14 11.89
CA ILE A 280 -8.02 -1.30 11.77
C ILE A 280 -9.10 -2.05 12.53
N THR A 281 -9.83 -2.92 11.85
CA THR A 281 -10.93 -3.70 12.43
C THR A 281 -10.83 -5.17 12.03
N ASP A 282 -11.00 -6.07 13.00
CA ASP A 282 -11.07 -7.52 12.77
C ASP A 282 -9.88 -8.07 11.92
N SER A 283 -8.68 -7.47 12.09
CA SER A 283 -7.53 -7.71 11.21
C SER A 283 -6.32 -8.27 11.96
N LYS A 284 -5.36 -8.84 11.21
CA LYS A 284 -4.13 -9.43 11.75
C LYS A 284 -2.89 -8.72 11.22
N ILE A 285 -1.99 -8.35 12.12
CA ILE A 285 -0.71 -7.72 11.79
C ILE A 285 0.39 -8.60 12.38
N GLU A 286 1.10 -9.30 11.51
CA GLU A 286 1.85 -10.50 11.87
C GLU A 286 3.27 -10.52 11.32
N ASN A 287 4.26 -10.83 12.16
CA ASN A 287 5.66 -11.03 11.73
C ASN A 287 6.26 -9.85 10.94
N ASN A 288 5.76 -8.63 11.13
CA ASN A 288 6.32 -7.47 10.45
C ASN A 288 7.60 -7.03 11.16
N THR A 289 8.50 -6.35 10.43
CA THR A 289 9.79 -5.96 10.99
C THR A 289 10.17 -4.51 10.66
N THR A 290 10.69 -3.79 11.64
CA THR A 290 11.31 -2.47 11.48
C THR A 290 12.72 -2.45 12.04
N ARG A 291 13.67 -1.88 11.29
CA ARG A 291 15.09 -1.81 11.70
C ARG A 291 15.54 -0.43 12.21
N GLY A 292 14.71 0.59 12.05
CA GLY A 292 14.98 1.94 12.49
C GLY A 292 14.00 2.41 13.55
N TYR A 293 13.88 3.73 13.73
CA TYR A 293 13.14 4.31 14.84
C TYR A 293 11.65 3.93 14.84
N GLY A 294 11.21 3.24 15.87
CA GLY A 294 9.80 2.99 16.17
C GLY A 294 9.29 1.61 15.74
N GLY A 295 7.99 1.42 15.91
CA GLY A 295 7.35 0.12 15.78
C GLY A 295 7.04 -0.31 14.37
N THR A 296 6.58 -1.55 14.24
CA THR A 296 6.01 -2.04 12.98
C THR A 296 4.80 -1.24 12.53
N ILE A 297 4.21 -0.47 13.45
CA ILE A 297 3.26 0.61 13.23
C ILE A 297 3.87 1.89 13.81
N SER A 298 4.13 2.86 12.95
CA SER A 298 4.55 4.21 13.34
C SER A 298 3.34 5.14 13.24
N ASN A 299 2.93 5.77 14.34
CA ASN A 299 1.77 6.65 14.36
C ASN A 299 2.12 8.08 14.80
N ARG A 300 1.94 9.04 13.89
CA ARG A 300 1.99 10.49 14.17
C ARG A 300 0.63 11.18 13.99
N GLY A 301 -0.39 10.45 13.55
CA GLY A 301 -1.76 10.93 13.34
C GLY A 301 -2.73 10.25 14.31
N LEU A 302 -3.90 9.86 13.80
CA LEU A 302 -4.88 9.06 14.53
C LEU A 302 -4.80 7.60 14.07
N ILE A 303 -4.73 6.68 15.03
CA ILE A 303 -4.98 5.25 14.79
C ILE A 303 -6.10 4.73 15.69
N GLU A 304 -7.06 4.04 15.10
CA GLU A 304 -8.13 3.34 15.79
C GLU A 304 -8.03 1.85 15.50
N ILE A 305 -7.98 1.04 16.55
CA ILE A 305 -7.79 -0.41 16.46
C ILE A 305 -8.93 -1.10 17.21
N ASN A 306 -9.64 -2.01 16.54
CA ASN A 306 -10.76 -2.75 17.09
C ASN A 306 -10.64 -4.24 16.75
N LYS A 307 -10.82 -5.13 17.73
CA LYS A 307 -10.90 -6.59 17.52
C LYS A 307 -9.75 -7.17 16.69
N SER A 308 -8.55 -6.60 16.79
CA SER A 308 -7.43 -6.98 15.93
C SER A 308 -6.34 -7.66 16.72
N THR A 309 -5.51 -8.45 16.02
CA THR A 309 -4.41 -9.20 16.64
C THR A 309 -3.07 -8.78 16.06
N PHE A 310 -2.11 -8.51 16.96
CA PHE A 310 -0.74 -8.15 16.64
C PHE A 310 0.17 -9.21 17.22
N HIS A 311 0.82 -10.01 16.37
CA HIS A 311 1.70 -11.08 16.84
C HIS A 311 3.08 -11.11 16.17
N HIS A 312 4.10 -11.48 16.94
CA HIS A 312 5.48 -11.66 16.46
C HIS A 312 6.05 -10.46 15.68
N ASN A 313 5.56 -9.25 15.95
CA ASN A 313 6.10 -8.05 15.32
C ASN A 313 7.39 -7.64 16.02
N ILE A 314 8.40 -7.26 15.23
CA ILE A 314 9.75 -6.97 15.73
C ILE A 314 10.16 -5.55 15.34
N ALA A 315 10.48 -4.74 16.34
CA ALA A 315 11.00 -3.38 16.16
C ALA A 315 12.40 -3.22 16.75
N ILE A 316 13.30 -2.58 16.00
CA ILE A 316 14.65 -2.21 16.45
C ILE A 316 14.81 -0.71 16.17
N PRO A 317 14.94 0.19 17.17
CA PRO A 317 15.15 -0.13 18.58
C PRO A 317 13.88 -0.29 19.43
N ASN A 318 12.78 0.43 19.18
CA ASN A 318 11.73 0.63 20.20
C ASN A 318 10.30 0.36 19.70
N GLY A 319 9.39 -0.04 20.60
CA GLY A 319 7.94 -0.19 20.37
C GLY A 319 7.60 -1.37 19.49
N GLY A 320 7.62 -2.60 20.01
CA GLY A 320 7.57 -3.83 19.18
C GLY A 320 6.44 -3.89 18.17
N VAL A 321 5.29 -3.26 18.48
CA VAL A 321 4.20 -3.01 17.53
C VAL A 321 4.04 -1.53 17.23
N ILE A 322 3.72 -0.70 18.22
CA ILE A 322 3.30 0.69 18.00
C ILE A 322 4.34 1.65 18.58
N TYR A 323 4.84 2.55 17.74
CA TYR A 323 5.45 3.81 18.17
C TYR A 323 4.43 4.93 18.00
N ASN A 324 3.95 5.50 19.09
CA ASN A 324 2.89 6.51 19.08
C ASN A 324 3.41 7.88 19.52
N SER A 325 3.35 8.86 18.62
CA SER A 325 3.49 10.29 18.93
C SER A 325 2.23 11.08 18.59
N GLY A 326 1.16 10.40 18.16
CA GLY A 326 -0.16 10.97 17.88
C GLY A 326 -1.20 10.45 18.87
N GLN A 327 -2.37 10.08 18.37
CA GLN A 327 -3.43 9.45 19.15
C GLN A 327 -3.63 8.00 18.72
N ALA A 328 -3.65 7.08 19.69
CA ALA A 328 -3.99 5.68 19.50
C ALA A 328 -5.18 5.30 20.39
N ASN A 329 -6.26 4.79 19.78
CA ASN A 329 -7.40 4.23 20.48
C ASN A 329 -7.47 2.73 20.19
N ILE A 330 -7.29 1.90 21.22
CA ILE A 330 -7.18 0.45 21.10
C ILE A 330 -8.32 -0.20 21.88
N ASN A 331 -9.09 -1.06 21.23
CA ASN A 331 -10.25 -1.70 21.81
C ASN A 331 -10.33 -3.18 21.43
N LYS A 332 -10.63 -4.06 22.39
CA LYS A 332 -10.91 -5.49 22.13
C LYS A 332 -9.79 -6.21 21.37
N SER A 333 -8.54 -5.80 21.54
CA SER A 333 -7.42 -6.23 20.69
C SER A 333 -6.37 -7.00 21.47
N ILE A 334 -5.59 -7.81 20.77
CA ILE A 334 -4.57 -8.69 21.37
C ILE A 334 -3.18 -8.34 20.83
N PHE A 335 -2.24 -8.08 21.72
CA PHE A 335 -0.82 -7.86 21.43
C PHE A 335 -0.03 -9.00 22.05
N GLY A 336 0.35 -9.99 21.24
CA GLY A 336 1.02 -11.21 21.68
C GLY A 336 2.42 -11.40 21.09
N TYR A 337 3.42 -11.83 21.87
CA TYR A 337 4.72 -12.24 21.30
C TYR A 337 5.47 -11.15 20.52
N ASN A 338 5.20 -9.87 20.78
CA ASN A 338 5.87 -8.78 20.06
C ASN A 338 7.18 -8.41 20.76
N LYS A 339 8.17 -7.93 20.00
CA LYS A 339 9.51 -7.69 20.51
C LYS A 339 10.04 -6.31 20.13
N ALA A 340 10.49 -5.56 21.13
CA ALA A 340 11.33 -4.38 20.97
C ALA A 340 12.78 -4.70 21.37
N HIS A 341 13.75 -4.14 20.65
CA HIS A 341 15.17 -4.29 21.03
C HIS A 341 15.55 -3.47 22.26
N GLU A 342 14.88 -2.36 22.54
CA GLU A 342 15.14 -1.50 23.69
C GLU A 342 13.89 -1.43 24.57
N ASN A 343 12.88 -0.62 24.22
CA ASN A 343 11.77 -0.32 25.13
C ASN A 343 10.38 -0.58 24.54
N GLY A 344 9.43 -0.93 25.40
CA GLY A 344 8.01 -1.09 25.06
C GLY A 344 7.79 -2.28 24.14
N GLY A 345 7.75 -3.50 24.70
CA GLY A 345 7.66 -4.75 23.93
C GLY A 345 6.48 -4.77 22.94
N ALA A 346 5.39 -4.08 23.26
CA ALA A 346 4.28 -3.81 22.34
C ALA A 346 4.19 -2.33 21.95
N ILE A 347 4.22 -1.40 22.91
CA ILE A 347 3.93 0.03 22.67
C ILE A 347 5.01 0.92 23.26
N LEU A 348 5.52 1.85 22.47
CA LEU A 348 6.24 3.04 22.92
C LEU A 348 5.35 4.28 22.72
N ASN A 349 5.11 5.05 23.77
CA ASN A 349 4.25 6.23 23.71
C ASN A 349 4.99 7.53 24.05
N SER A 350 4.75 8.56 23.24
CA SER A 350 5.00 9.98 23.52
C SER A 350 3.76 10.86 23.26
N GLY A 351 2.65 10.26 22.82
CA GLY A 351 1.38 10.94 22.54
C GLY A 351 0.27 10.54 23.51
N HIS A 352 -0.91 10.27 22.96
CA HIS A 352 -2.08 9.82 23.72
C HIS A 352 -2.46 8.38 23.36
N VAL A 353 -2.62 7.51 24.36
CA VAL A 353 -3.09 6.13 24.17
C VAL A 353 -4.28 5.88 25.07
N ASN A 354 -5.38 5.39 24.48
CA ASN A 354 -6.51 4.80 25.19
C ASN A 354 -6.56 3.31 24.90
N ILE A 355 -6.57 2.48 25.93
CA ILE A 355 -6.67 1.03 25.81
C ILE A 355 -7.91 0.56 26.58
N ASN A 356 -8.75 -0.20 25.90
CA ASN A 356 -9.98 -0.73 26.46
C ASN A 356 -10.16 -2.20 26.12
N ASN A 357 -10.57 -3.04 27.08
CA ASN A 357 -10.99 -4.42 26.83
C ASN A 357 -9.94 -5.24 26.05
N SER A 358 -8.64 -5.02 26.27
CA SER A 358 -7.55 -5.57 25.43
C SER A 358 -6.59 -6.43 26.23
N LEU A 359 -5.82 -7.27 25.53
CA LEU A 359 -4.87 -8.21 26.12
C LEU A 359 -3.46 -8.00 25.56
N PHE A 360 -2.50 -7.84 26.46
CA PHE A 360 -1.07 -7.86 26.17
C PHE A 360 -0.47 -9.11 26.79
N LYS A 361 0.20 -9.93 25.99
CA LYS A 361 0.82 -11.17 26.48
C LYS A 361 2.14 -11.53 25.81
N GLU A 362 3.08 -12.03 26.61
CA GLU A 362 4.35 -12.58 26.11
C GLU A 362 5.14 -11.62 25.19
N ASN A 363 4.97 -10.31 25.38
CA ASN A 363 5.75 -9.27 24.72
C ASN A 363 7.10 -9.10 25.42
N THR A 364 8.11 -8.70 24.67
CA THR A 364 9.49 -8.59 25.19
C THR A 364 10.15 -7.28 24.82
N ALA A 365 10.73 -6.61 25.81
CA ALA A 365 11.68 -5.51 25.66
C ALA A 365 13.05 -5.93 26.23
N ASN A 366 14.17 -5.38 25.76
CA ASN A 366 15.45 -5.68 26.41
C ASN A 366 15.78 -4.70 27.54
N HIS A 367 15.20 -3.50 27.57
CA HIS A 367 15.47 -2.48 28.59
C HIS A 367 14.23 -2.20 29.44
N TRP A 368 13.30 -1.31 29.04
CA TRP A 368 12.21 -0.86 29.92
C TRP A 368 10.81 -1.05 29.33
N GLY A 369 9.83 -1.24 30.21
CA GLY A 369 8.41 -1.42 29.88
C GLY A 369 8.16 -2.72 29.13
N ASP A 370 7.88 -3.79 29.89
CA ASP A 370 7.70 -5.17 29.38
C ASP A 370 6.80 -5.16 28.14
N SER A 371 5.64 -4.52 28.28
CA SER A 371 4.68 -4.30 27.19
C SER A 371 4.62 -2.84 26.75
N ILE A 372 4.60 -1.89 27.70
CA ILE A 372 4.35 -0.48 27.38
C ILE A 372 5.42 0.40 28.03
N TYR A 373 6.04 1.26 27.22
CA TYR A 373 6.94 2.31 27.71
C TYR A 373 6.38 3.68 27.34
N ASN A 374 6.13 4.50 28.35
CA ASN A 374 5.64 5.86 28.24
C ASN A 374 6.79 6.85 28.43
N ILE A 375 7.29 7.41 27.32
CA ILE A 375 8.27 8.50 27.34
C ILE A 375 7.63 9.72 27.99
N GLU A 376 6.49 10.15 27.43
CA GLU A 376 5.71 11.33 27.80
C GLU A 376 4.26 11.16 27.32
N GLY A 377 3.40 12.13 27.62
CA GLY A 377 2.00 12.08 27.21
C GLY A 377 1.12 11.27 28.17
N LYS A 378 0.02 10.71 27.66
CA LYS A 378 -1.04 10.12 28.50
C LYS A 378 -1.40 8.72 28.04
N ILE A 379 -1.50 7.81 29.01
CA ILE A 379 -2.05 6.47 28.83
C ILE A 379 -3.28 6.31 29.73
N SER A 380 -4.39 5.86 29.16
CA SER A 380 -5.58 5.46 29.90
C SER A 380 -5.87 3.98 29.63
N LEU A 381 -6.03 3.18 30.70
CA LEU A 381 -6.38 1.77 30.61
C LEU A 381 -7.71 1.49 31.31
N THR A 382 -8.55 0.68 30.68
CA THR A 382 -9.82 0.18 31.25
C THR A 382 -10.01 -1.27 30.80
N ASP A 383 -10.42 -2.14 31.73
CA ASP A 383 -10.65 -3.57 31.47
C ASP A 383 -9.53 -4.22 30.63
N THR A 384 -8.26 -4.01 30.99
CA THR A 384 -7.12 -4.41 30.14
C THR A 384 -6.20 -5.34 30.91
N GLU A 385 -5.85 -6.47 30.32
CA GLU A 385 -4.97 -7.47 30.90
C GLU A 385 -3.57 -7.38 30.30
N ILE A 386 -2.55 -7.42 31.15
CA ILE A 386 -1.13 -7.48 30.77
C ILE A 386 -0.50 -8.66 31.50
N MET A 387 0.05 -9.66 30.79
CA MET A 387 0.51 -10.91 31.42
C MET A 387 1.73 -11.53 30.74
N ASN A 388 2.65 -12.07 31.54
CA ASN A 388 3.85 -12.78 31.07
C ASN A 388 4.71 -11.99 30.08
N ASP A 389 4.63 -10.66 30.12
CA ASP A 389 5.53 -9.80 29.36
C ASP A 389 6.86 -9.67 30.12
N ILE A 390 7.96 -9.42 29.40
CA ILE A 390 9.31 -9.44 29.98
C ILE A 390 10.16 -8.27 29.47
N ALA A 391 10.68 -7.45 30.37
CA ALA A 391 11.81 -6.56 30.12
C ALA A 391 13.10 -7.13 30.72
N ASN A 392 14.11 -7.36 29.89
CA ASN A 392 15.41 -7.88 30.35
C ASN A 392 16.35 -6.77 30.91
N SER A 393 15.82 -5.84 31.71
CA SER A 393 16.61 -4.75 32.29
C SER A 393 17.72 -5.29 33.20
N GLU A 394 18.88 -4.62 33.24
CA GLU A 394 19.95 -4.92 34.21
C GLU A 394 19.48 -4.78 35.67
N GLU A 395 18.34 -4.11 35.91
CA GLU A 395 17.75 -3.88 37.23
C GLU A 395 16.69 -4.92 37.64
N ASN A 396 16.35 -5.91 36.79
CA ASN A 396 15.34 -6.95 37.05
C ASN A 396 13.98 -6.40 37.56
N LEU A 397 13.61 -5.17 37.17
CA LEU A 397 12.30 -4.61 37.49
C LEU A 397 11.25 -5.32 36.62
N ILE A 398 10.35 -6.08 37.25
CA ILE A 398 9.16 -6.64 36.59
C ILE A 398 8.13 -5.51 36.49
N GLU A 399 8.08 -4.83 35.35
CA GLU A 399 7.20 -3.67 35.12
C GLU A 399 6.41 -3.82 33.82
N SER A 400 5.11 -4.07 33.96
CA SER A 400 4.17 -4.13 32.83
C SER A 400 4.19 -2.82 32.03
N ILE A 401 4.29 -1.70 32.75
CA ILE A 401 4.32 -0.35 32.20
C ILE A 401 5.42 0.48 32.87
N HIS A 402 6.31 1.05 32.07
CA HIS A 402 7.28 2.04 32.53
C HIS A 402 6.82 3.45 32.18
N ASN A 403 6.74 4.34 33.17
CA ASN A 403 6.39 5.75 32.99
C ASN A 403 7.56 6.67 33.31
N ASN A 404 8.07 7.36 32.29
CA ASN A 404 9.20 8.27 32.46
C ASN A 404 8.73 9.68 32.86
N LYS A 405 8.00 10.40 32.00
CA LYS A 405 7.56 11.79 32.25
C LYS A 405 6.09 12.07 31.94
N GLY A 406 5.27 11.03 31.81
CA GLY A 406 3.86 11.14 31.43
C GLY A 406 2.87 10.86 32.56
N SER A 407 1.60 10.77 32.18
CA SER A 407 0.49 10.43 33.08
C SER A 407 -0.12 9.09 32.71
N ILE A 408 -0.42 8.29 33.73
CA ILE A 408 -1.10 7.01 33.58
C ILE A 408 -2.37 7.04 34.41
N ILE A 409 -3.48 6.67 33.79
CA ILE A 409 -4.77 6.48 34.45
C ILE A 409 -5.18 5.02 34.25
N ILE A 410 -5.24 4.26 35.33
CA ILE A 410 -5.77 2.89 35.33
C ILE A 410 -7.13 2.94 36.02
N MET A 411 -8.19 2.67 35.27
CA MET A 411 -9.55 2.54 35.82
C MET A 411 -9.89 1.09 36.18
N ASP A 412 -8.96 0.17 35.95
CA ASP A 412 -9.06 -1.24 36.25
C ASP A 412 -8.72 -1.49 37.73
N THR A 413 -9.72 -1.45 38.61
CA THR A 413 -9.54 -1.50 40.06
C THR A 413 -9.38 -2.93 40.63
N GLN A 414 -9.40 -3.96 39.77
CA GLN A 414 -9.42 -5.37 40.18
C GLN A 414 -8.36 -6.25 39.48
N ASN A 415 -7.55 -5.70 38.56
CA ASN A 415 -6.60 -6.50 37.78
C ASN A 415 -5.20 -6.55 38.43
N PRO A 416 -4.81 -7.67 39.07
CA PRO A 416 -3.56 -7.77 39.83
C PRO A 416 -2.31 -7.85 38.95
N THR A 417 -2.45 -7.84 37.62
CA THR A 417 -1.35 -8.14 36.69
C THR A 417 -0.65 -6.90 36.14
N ILE A 418 -1.16 -5.68 36.38
CA ILE A 418 -0.54 -4.44 35.90
C ILE A 418 0.37 -3.86 36.99
N ASN A 419 1.69 -3.98 36.79
CA ASN A 419 2.69 -3.29 37.60
C ASN A 419 3.19 -2.03 36.86
N VAL A 420 3.10 -0.87 37.51
CA VAL A 420 3.54 0.41 36.95
C VAL A 420 4.74 0.95 37.71
N TYR A 421 5.83 1.22 37.00
CA TYR A 421 6.94 2.01 37.51
C TYR A 421 6.81 3.47 37.03
N THR A 422 7.01 4.44 37.91
CA THR A 422 7.06 5.87 37.55
C THR A 422 8.35 6.47 38.07
N ARG A 423 9.13 7.09 37.17
CA ARG A 423 10.35 7.79 37.55
C ARG A 423 9.99 9.09 38.29
N GLU A 424 10.61 9.28 39.46
CA GLU A 424 10.48 10.51 40.28
C GLU A 424 11.00 11.77 39.58
#